data_AF-X1QRJ0-F1
#
_entry.id   AF-X1QRJ0-F1
#
_cell.length_a   1.000
_cell.length_b   1.000
_cell.length_c   1.000
_cell.angle_alpha   90.00
_cell.angle_beta   90.00
_cell.angle_gamma   90.00
#
_symmetry.space_group_name_H-M   'P 1'
#
loop_
_entity.id
_entity.type
_entity.pdbx_description
1 polymer ?
#
loop_
_entity_poly.entity_id
_entity_poly.type
_entity_poly.pdbx_seq_one_letter_code
_entity_poly.pdbx_strand_id
1 'polypeptide(L)'
;AVIYKKLGFVYSRAIETADTAEDFLEHSNRAVKAYKEAANLFKQIKNLPENLECEAEVFYVNGFIAGSVLEGKNAYNKSFKLFIKSSEYYSEDDNQENLARILSRAAMVSSQKSLYLDDRRELEEFHQKCRESLKKALKFSKNVENVQFLSESIFSEGMLNSIPILITLFQKDEQYKKYLEKLFLRIDESLRLTEASKDPRSLGWIYFTHGNLSCMYANFFIEEEREQRKAFDKGLELLEQALDFSRKAKMKIQIVLSLFWINW
;
A
#
# COMPACT_ATOMS: atom_id res chain seq x y z
N ALA A 1 19.74 7.23 -16.64
CA ALA A 1 18.68 7.49 -15.65
C ALA A 1 17.67 6.34 -15.58
N VAL A 2 16.92 6.08 -16.66
CA VAL A 2 15.82 5.08 -16.70
C VAL A 2 16.23 3.66 -16.27
N ILE A 3 17.40 3.17 -16.71
CA ILE A 3 17.89 1.83 -16.33
C ILE A 3 18.09 1.71 -14.81
N TYR A 4 18.69 2.72 -14.19
CA TYR A 4 18.90 2.73 -12.73
C TYR A 4 17.57 2.81 -11.97
N LYS A 5 16.58 3.59 -12.45
CA LYS A 5 15.24 3.61 -11.86
C LYS A 5 14.59 2.24 -11.90
N LYS A 6 14.63 1.56 -13.06
CA LYS A 6 14.12 0.18 -13.20
C LYS A 6 14.84 -0.80 -12.28
N LEU A 7 16.16 -0.67 -12.15
CA LEU A 7 16.96 -1.49 -11.24
C LEU A 7 16.57 -1.25 -9.77
N GLY A 8 16.36 0.01 -9.37
CA GLY A 8 15.87 0.37 -8.05
C GLY A 8 14.50 -0.23 -7.76
N PHE A 9 13.60 -0.18 -8.74
CA PHE A 9 12.28 -0.80 -8.65
C PHE A 9 12.36 -2.31 -8.45
N VAL A 10 13.16 -3.02 -9.25
CA VAL A 10 13.35 -4.47 -9.12
C VAL A 10 13.88 -4.83 -7.73
N TYR A 11 14.91 -4.13 -7.24
CA TYR A 11 15.42 -4.38 -5.90
C TYR A 11 14.40 -4.06 -4.81
N SER A 12 13.64 -2.96 -4.94
CA SER A 12 12.58 -2.64 -4.00
C SER A 12 11.48 -3.70 -3.95
N ARG A 13 11.21 -4.39 -5.07
CA ARG A 13 10.26 -5.50 -5.11
C ARG A 13 10.85 -6.79 -4.54
N ALA A 14 12.14 -7.02 -4.73
CA ALA A 14 12.83 -8.18 -4.14
C ALA A 14 12.79 -8.17 -2.60
N ILE A 15 12.63 -7.00 -1.97
CA ILE A 15 12.39 -6.87 -0.53
C ILE A 15 11.17 -7.71 -0.09
N GLU A 16 10.08 -7.71 -0.87
CA GLU A 16 8.84 -8.44 -0.56
C GLU A 16 9.04 -9.97 -0.60
N THR A 17 10.10 -10.44 -1.26
CA THR A 17 10.40 -11.85 -1.49
C THR A 17 11.63 -12.34 -0.72
N ALA A 18 12.26 -11.50 0.09
CA ALA A 18 13.49 -11.81 0.81
C ALA A 18 13.29 -12.99 1.78
N ASP A 19 14.20 -13.97 1.74
CA ASP A 19 14.16 -15.15 2.60
C ASP A 19 14.79 -14.89 3.98
N THR A 20 15.75 -13.96 4.06
CA THR A 20 16.49 -13.61 5.28
C THR A 20 16.49 -12.11 5.54
N ALA A 21 16.86 -11.73 6.77
CA ALA A 21 17.05 -10.32 7.12
C ALA A 21 18.24 -9.71 6.35
N GLU A 22 19.27 -10.49 6.09
CA GLU A 22 20.43 -10.10 5.28
C GLU A 22 20.02 -9.80 3.84
N ASP A 23 19.23 -10.67 3.20
CA ASP A 23 18.71 -10.45 1.85
C ASP A 23 17.83 -9.20 1.78
N PHE A 24 16.97 -9.02 2.80
CA PHE A 24 16.11 -7.85 2.93
C PHE A 24 16.93 -6.55 2.97
N LEU A 25 17.97 -6.51 3.81
CA LEU A 25 18.86 -5.36 3.93
C LEU A 25 19.68 -5.15 2.66
N GLU A 26 20.17 -6.22 2.05
CA GLU A 26 20.92 -6.13 0.79
C GLU A 26 20.06 -5.55 -0.33
N HIS A 27 18.85 -6.08 -0.54
CA HIS A 27 17.91 -5.56 -1.54
C HIS A 27 17.54 -4.11 -1.28
N SER A 28 17.29 -3.74 -0.02
CA SER A 28 17.02 -2.36 0.38
C SER A 28 18.18 -1.42 0.03
N ASN A 29 19.41 -1.79 0.38
CA ASN A 29 20.61 -1.00 0.09
C ASN A 29 20.86 -0.85 -1.42
N ARG A 30 20.67 -1.94 -2.18
CA ARG A 30 20.81 -1.92 -3.64
C ARG A 30 19.73 -1.05 -4.31
N ALA A 31 18.50 -1.10 -3.81
CA ALA A 31 17.41 -0.23 -4.28
C ALA A 31 17.74 1.25 -4.03
N VAL A 32 18.15 1.60 -2.80
CA VAL A 32 18.55 2.97 -2.43
C VAL A 32 19.69 3.47 -3.31
N LYS A 33 20.73 2.66 -3.52
CA LYS A 33 21.85 3.02 -4.39
C LYS A 33 21.38 3.30 -5.82
N ALA A 34 20.60 2.39 -6.40
CA ALA A 34 20.12 2.53 -7.76
C ALA A 34 19.21 3.77 -7.93
N TYR A 35 18.29 4.03 -7.00
CA TYR A 35 17.46 5.23 -7.06
C TYR A 35 18.24 6.52 -6.87
N LYS A 36 19.27 6.56 -6.01
CA LYS A 36 20.17 7.72 -5.89
C LYS A 36 20.89 8.03 -7.21
N GLU A 37 21.42 7.00 -7.88
CA GLU A 37 22.05 7.17 -9.20
C GLU A 37 21.03 7.66 -10.24
N ALA A 38 19.81 7.08 -10.24
CA ALA A 38 18.74 7.54 -11.13
C ALA A 38 18.38 9.01 -10.88
N ALA A 39 18.19 9.41 -9.63
CA ALA A 39 17.86 10.78 -9.22
C ALA A 39 18.93 11.77 -9.69
N ASN A 40 20.22 11.45 -9.50
CA ASN A 40 21.33 12.29 -9.95
C ASN A 40 21.33 12.49 -11.47
N LEU A 41 21.11 11.41 -12.23
CA LEU A 41 21.07 11.48 -13.69
C LEU A 41 19.84 12.25 -14.20
N PHE A 42 18.66 12.06 -13.59
CA PHE A 42 17.47 12.85 -13.94
C PHE A 42 17.64 14.34 -13.64
N LYS A 43 18.31 14.67 -12.54
CA LYS A 43 18.67 16.05 -12.20
C LYS A 43 19.58 16.68 -13.25
N GLN A 44 20.58 15.95 -13.75
CA GLN A 44 21.49 16.44 -14.81
C GLN A 44 20.76 16.78 -16.11
N ILE A 45 19.77 15.96 -16.49
CA ILE A 45 18.96 16.20 -17.69
C ILE A 45 17.71 17.08 -17.42
N LYS A 46 17.62 17.70 -16.24
CA LYS A 46 16.53 18.58 -15.81
C LYS A 46 15.13 17.93 -15.88
N ASN A 47 15.04 16.61 -15.71
CA ASN A 47 13.77 15.91 -15.60
C ASN A 47 13.35 15.88 -14.12
N LEU A 48 12.68 16.96 -13.70
CA LEU A 48 12.32 17.18 -12.31
C LEU A 48 11.31 16.15 -11.75
N PRO A 49 10.22 15.77 -12.44
CA PRO A 49 9.25 14.82 -11.90
C PRO A 49 9.88 13.45 -11.57
N GLU A 50 10.74 12.96 -12.47
CA GLU A 50 11.46 11.69 -12.33
C GLU A 50 12.56 11.76 -11.26
N ASN A 51 13.25 12.89 -11.13
CA ASN A 51 14.20 13.11 -10.03
C ASN A 51 13.49 13.07 -8.67
N LEU A 52 12.39 13.79 -8.52
CA LEU A 52 11.58 13.82 -7.28
C LEU A 52 11.07 12.43 -6.92
N GLU A 53 10.59 11.68 -7.90
CA GLU A 53 10.15 10.30 -7.69
C GLU A 53 11.28 9.41 -7.18
N CYS A 54 12.45 9.45 -7.81
CA CYS A 54 13.58 8.62 -7.38
C CYS A 54 14.04 9.00 -5.96
N GLU A 55 14.04 10.29 -5.61
CA GLU A 55 14.30 10.73 -4.23
C GLU A 55 13.22 10.24 -3.26
N ALA A 56 11.95 10.25 -3.66
CA ALA A 56 10.86 9.74 -2.86
C ALA A 56 11.01 8.24 -2.56
N GLU A 57 11.40 7.44 -3.57
CA GLU A 57 11.65 6.00 -3.42
C GLU A 57 12.85 5.71 -2.50
N VAL A 58 13.91 6.53 -2.54
CA VAL A 58 15.03 6.40 -1.57
C VAL A 58 14.52 6.55 -0.15
N PHE A 59 13.69 7.57 0.13
CA PHE A 59 13.12 7.75 1.46
C PHE A 59 12.12 6.65 1.83
N TYR A 60 11.34 6.14 0.87
CA TYR A 60 10.43 5.04 1.11
C TYR A 60 11.19 3.78 1.57
N VAL A 61 12.23 3.39 0.83
CA VAL A 61 13.02 2.20 1.16
C VAL A 61 13.77 2.37 2.47
N ASN A 62 14.34 3.55 2.73
CA ASN A 62 14.98 3.85 4.02
C ASN A 62 14.01 3.76 5.21
N GLY A 63 12.72 4.02 4.98
CA GLY A 63 11.70 3.88 6.02
C GLY A 63 11.57 2.44 6.56
N PHE A 64 11.86 1.42 5.74
CA PHE A 64 11.83 0.02 6.17
C PHE A 64 13.01 -0.37 7.05
N ILE A 65 14.16 0.27 6.86
CA ILE A 65 15.42 -0.06 7.54
C ILE A 65 15.82 1.00 8.58
N ALA A 66 14.87 1.86 8.96
CA ALA A 66 15.08 2.91 9.95
C ALA A 66 15.43 2.31 11.32
N GLY A 67 16.42 2.90 12.00
CA GLY A 67 16.86 2.45 13.32
C GLY A 67 15.98 2.94 14.47
N SER A 68 14.98 3.78 14.18
CA SER A 68 14.03 4.29 15.17
C SER A 68 12.68 4.68 14.56
N VAL A 69 11.64 4.75 15.41
CA VAL A 69 10.29 5.22 15.02
C VAL A 69 10.34 6.63 14.41
N LEU A 70 11.10 7.55 15.04
CA LEU A 70 11.23 8.92 14.58
C LEU A 70 11.91 9.00 13.20
N GLU A 71 12.95 8.21 12.98
CA GLU A 71 13.64 8.13 11.69
C GLU A 71 12.70 7.60 10.59
N GLY A 72 11.98 6.51 10.84
CA GLY A 72 11.01 5.94 9.91
C GLY A 72 9.91 6.92 9.54
N LYS A 73 9.30 7.57 10.56
CA LYS A 73 8.28 8.60 10.38
C LYS A 73 8.78 9.78 9.52
N ASN A 74 10.01 10.23 9.76
CA ASN A 74 10.63 11.30 8.98
C ASN A 74 10.93 10.88 7.53
N ALA A 75 11.40 9.65 7.31
CA ALA A 75 11.64 9.10 5.99
C ALA A 75 10.33 9.04 5.18
N TYR A 76 9.28 8.42 5.71
CA TYR A 76 7.99 8.36 5.01
C TYR A 76 7.35 9.74 4.81
N ASN A 77 7.49 10.67 5.75
CA ASN A 77 7.03 12.05 5.56
C ASN A 77 7.71 12.75 4.37
N LYS A 78 9.03 12.58 4.22
CA LYS A 78 9.77 13.13 3.08
C LYS A 78 9.36 12.45 1.77
N SER A 79 9.27 11.12 1.79
CA SER A 79 8.83 10.33 0.64
C SER A 79 7.45 10.78 0.15
N PHE A 80 6.47 10.87 1.04
CA PHE A 80 5.11 11.31 0.70
C PHE A 80 5.09 12.69 0.08
N LYS A 81 5.78 13.68 0.69
CA LYS A 81 5.85 15.05 0.15
C LYS A 81 6.43 15.09 -1.26
N LEU A 82 7.46 14.29 -1.53
CA LEU A 82 8.11 14.24 -2.84
C LEU A 82 7.21 13.57 -3.88
N PHE A 83 6.51 12.48 -3.54
CA PHE A 83 5.52 11.89 -4.46
C PHE A 83 4.37 12.85 -4.77
N ILE A 84 3.82 13.54 -3.77
CA ILE A 84 2.76 14.54 -4.02
C ILE A 84 3.28 15.65 -4.94
N LYS A 85 4.48 16.19 -4.68
CA LYS A 85 5.08 17.19 -5.56
C LYS A 85 5.33 16.66 -6.98
N SER A 86 5.80 15.43 -7.13
CA SER A 86 5.99 14.79 -8.44
C SER A 86 4.65 14.62 -9.18
N SER A 87 3.57 14.31 -8.45
CA SER A 87 2.22 14.14 -9.02
C SER A 87 1.64 15.42 -9.60
N GLU A 88 2.00 16.59 -9.06
CA GLU A 88 1.56 17.90 -9.56
C GLU A 88 2.02 18.10 -11.01
N TYR A 89 3.30 17.78 -11.31
CA TYR A 89 3.83 17.87 -12.67
C TYR A 89 3.15 16.92 -13.66
N TYR A 90 2.96 15.64 -13.29
CA TYR A 90 2.28 14.69 -14.18
C TYR A 90 0.80 15.03 -14.40
N SER A 91 0.17 15.73 -13.46
CA SER A 91 -1.18 16.26 -13.63
C SER A 91 -1.23 17.41 -14.62
N GLU A 92 -0.20 18.25 -14.69
CA GLU A 92 -0.09 19.34 -15.66
C GLU A 92 0.17 18.81 -17.08
N ASP A 93 0.93 17.70 -17.18
CA ASP A 93 1.28 17.04 -18.44
C ASP A 93 0.19 16.07 -18.98
N ASP A 94 -0.98 15.98 -18.32
CA ASP A 94 -2.07 15.00 -18.58
C ASP A 94 -1.57 13.54 -18.69
N ASN A 95 -0.50 13.21 -17.97
CA ASN A 95 0.10 11.89 -18.00
C ASN A 95 -0.56 10.97 -16.96
N GLN A 96 -1.72 10.42 -17.31
CA GLN A 96 -2.54 9.64 -16.38
C GLN A 96 -1.84 8.38 -15.85
N GLU A 97 -0.99 7.73 -16.64
CA GLU A 97 -0.28 6.52 -16.20
C GLU A 97 0.77 6.83 -15.13
N ASN A 98 1.61 7.85 -15.37
CA ASN A 98 2.58 8.28 -14.36
C ASN A 98 1.88 8.87 -13.13
N LEU A 99 0.77 9.59 -13.32
CA LEU A 99 -0.03 10.11 -12.22
C LEU A 99 -0.61 8.98 -11.36
N ALA A 100 -1.18 7.93 -11.98
CA ALA A 100 -1.69 6.74 -11.30
C ALA A 100 -0.57 6.06 -10.48
N ARG A 101 0.58 5.84 -11.11
CA ARG A 101 1.75 5.24 -10.50
C ARG A 101 2.21 6.02 -9.28
N ILE A 102 2.46 7.32 -9.42
CA ILE A 102 2.97 8.18 -8.34
C ILE A 102 1.98 8.25 -7.17
N LEU A 103 0.68 8.41 -7.46
CA LEU A 103 -0.33 8.48 -6.41
C LEU A 103 -0.50 7.13 -5.70
N SER A 104 -0.39 6.01 -6.42
CA SER A 104 -0.35 4.67 -5.83
C SER A 104 0.86 4.51 -4.89
N ARG A 105 2.03 5.01 -5.29
CA ARG A 105 3.22 5.00 -4.42
C ARG A 105 3.06 5.92 -3.21
N ALA A 106 2.45 7.08 -3.37
CA ALA A 106 2.12 7.96 -2.25
C ALA A 106 1.16 7.28 -1.26
N ALA A 107 0.17 6.53 -1.75
CA ALA A 107 -0.74 5.76 -0.90
C ALA A 107 0.00 4.66 -0.11
N MET A 108 0.91 3.93 -0.76
CA MET A 108 1.75 2.92 -0.10
C MET A 108 2.64 3.52 0.98
N VAL A 109 3.26 4.68 0.72
CA VAL A 109 4.02 5.40 1.74
C VAL A 109 3.14 5.75 2.93
N SER A 110 1.90 6.18 2.66
CA SER A 110 0.98 6.55 3.73
C SER A 110 0.59 5.37 4.60
N SER A 111 0.29 4.20 4.02
CA SER A 111 -0.03 3.01 4.80
C SER A 111 1.15 2.51 5.64
N GLN A 112 2.39 2.67 5.15
CA GLN A 112 3.56 2.33 5.96
C GLN A 112 3.77 3.35 7.08
N LYS A 113 3.60 4.64 6.80
CA LYS A 113 3.72 5.69 7.82
C LYS A 113 2.73 5.50 8.97
N SER A 114 1.49 5.08 8.68
CA SER A 114 0.47 4.90 9.74
C SER A 114 0.88 3.88 10.80
N LEU A 115 1.81 2.96 10.52
CA LEU A 115 2.36 2.03 11.51
C LEU A 115 3.26 2.71 12.55
N TYR A 116 3.68 3.95 12.31
CA TYR A 116 4.51 4.76 13.21
C TYR A 116 3.71 5.85 13.93
N LEU A 117 2.38 5.85 13.79
CA LEU A 117 1.50 6.81 14.43
C LEU A 117 0.86 6.17 15.65
N ASP A 118 1.12 6.73 16.82
CA ASP A 118 0.61 6.30 18.13
C ASP A 118 -0.42 7.30 18.70
N ASP A 119 -0.42 8.54 18.22
CA ASP A 119 -1.42 9.55 18.58
C ASP A 119 -2.66 9.50 17.68
N ARG A 120 -3.84 9.45 18.32
CA ARG A 120 -5.15 9.41 17.65
C ARG A 120 -5.34 10.58 16.70
N ARG A 121 -5.08 11.80 17.18
CA ARG A 121 -5.38 13.02 16.44
C ARG A 121 -4.47 13.13 15.23
N GLU A 122 -3.20 12.78 15.40
CA GLU A 122 -2.25 12.71 14.30
C GLU A 122 -2.68 11.68 13.25
N LEU A 123 -3.18 10.51 13.66
CA LEU A 123 -3.70 9.49 12.74
C LEU A 123 -4.92 9.99 11.95
N GLU A 124 -5.89 10.62 12.62
CA GLU A 124 -7.09 11.19 11.98
C GLU A 124 -6.74 12.29 10.96
N GLU A 125 -5.89 13.26 11.36
CA GLU A 125 -5.41 14.33 10.49
C GLU A 125 -4.63 13.77 9.30
N PHE A 126 -3.78 12.76 9.55
CA PHE A 126 -3.01 12.10 8.51
C PHE A 126 -3.90 11.33 7.52
N HIS A 127 -4.91 10.62 8.01
CA HIS A 127 -5.87 9.90 7.16
C HIS A 127 -6.65 10.85 6.28
N GLN A 128 -7.15 11.95 6.84
CA GLN A 128 -7.86 12.94 6.07
C GLN A 128 -7.00 13.50 4.93
N LYS A 129 -5.71 13.73 5.20
CA LYS A 129 -4.75 14.19 4.18
C LYS A 129 -4.52 13.16 3.07
N CYS A 130 -4.49 11.87 3.39
CA CYS A 130 -4.17 10.82 2.42
C CYS A 130 -5.37 10.39 1.57
N ARG A 131 -6.60 10.57 2.07
CA ARG A 131 -7.83 10.13 1.39
C ARG A 131 -7.98 10.68 -0.02
N GLU A 132 -7.67 11.94 -0.25
CA GLU A 132 -7.82 12.55 -1.58
C GLU A 132 -6.80 11.98 -2.59
N SER A 133 -5.54 11.82 -2.18
CA SER A 133 -4.52 11.18 -3.03
C SER A 133 -4.89 9.74 -3.34
N LEU A 134 -5.44 9.00 -2.37
CA LEU A 134 -5.85 7.62 -2.54
C LEU A 134 -7.06 7.46 -3.48
N LYS A 135 -8.08 8.32 -3.34
CA LYS A 135 -9.22 8.36 -4.28
C LYS A 135 -8.76 8.60 -5.70
N LYS A 136 -7.82 9.55 -5.90
CA LYS A 136 -7.23 9.82 -7.20
C LYS A 136 -6.41 8.62 -7.70
N ALA A 137 -5.59 8.01 -6.85
CA ALA A 137 -4.81 6.82 -7.20
C ALA A 137 -5.70 5.69 -7.74
N LEU A 138 -6.79 5.37 -7.03
CA LEU A 138 -7.76 4.37 -7.46
C LEU A 138 -8.44 4.74 -8.78
N LYS A 139 -8.89 5.97 -8.93
CA LYS A 139 -9.54 6.45 -10.16
C LYS A 139 -8.59 6.32 -11.36
N PHE A 140 -7.38 6.85 -11.26
CA PHE A 140 -6.43 6.81 -12.38
C PHE A 140 -5.93 5.40 -12.66
N SER A 141 -5.71 4.58 -11.64
CA SER A 141 -5.31 3.17 -11.83
C SER A 141 -6.35 2.36 -12.60
N LYS A 142 -7.65 2.62 -12.36
CA LYS A 142 -8.73 2.02 -13.15
C LYS A 142 -8.76 2.55 -14.58
N ASN A 143 -8.64 3.87 -14.76
CA ASN A 143 -8.68 4.49 -16.08
C ASN A 143 -7.55 3.99 -17.00
N VAL A 144 -6.36 3.76 -16.45
CA VAL A 144 -5.21 3.23 -17.20
C VAL A 144 -5.13 1.70 -17.18
N GLU A 145 -6.15 1.05 -16.63
CA GLU A 145 -6.30 -0.42 -16.53
C GLU A 145 -5.07 -1.13 -15.91
N ASN A 146 -4.36 -0.44 -15.01
CA ASN A 146 -3.17 -0.95 -14.38
C ASN A 146 -3.52 -1.65 -13.06
N VAL A 147 -3.69 -2.97 -13.14
CA VAL A 147 -4.04 -3.84 -11.99
C VAL A 147 -3.03 -3.77 -10.85
N GLN A 148 -1.75 -3.51 -11.15
CA GLN A 148 -0.74 -3.37 -10.12
C GLN A 148 -1.01 -2.12 -9.27
N PHE A 149 -1.15 -0.95 -9.89
CA PHE A 149 -1.42 0.29 -9.16
C PHE A 149 -2.77 0.24 -8.44
N LEU A 150 -3.76 -0.41 -9.05
CA LEU A 150 -5.07 -0.62 -8.45
C LEU A 150 -4.96 -1.46 -7.17
N SER A 151 -4.32 -2.63 -7.25
CA SER A 151 -4.15 -3.53 -6.09
C SER A 151 -3.33 -2.89 -4.96
N GLU A 152 -2.27 -2.16 -5.28
CA GLU A 152 -1.45 -1.45 -4.29
C GLU A 152 -2.23 -0.31 -3.62
N SER A 153 -3.05 0.41 -4.39
CA SER A 153 -3.91 1.47 -3.86
C SER A 153 -5.01 0.92 -2.95
N ILE A 154 -5.64 -0.20 -3.33
CA ILE A 154 -6.64 -0.90 -2.50
C ILE A 154 -6.00 -1.42 -1.22
N PHE A 155 -4.83 -2.05 -1.31
CA PHE A 155 -4.09 -2.50 -0.14
C PHE A 155 -3.77 -1.34 0.81
N SER A 156 -3.27 -0.23 0.25
CA SER A 156 -2.99 0.98 1.03
C SER A 156 -4.23 1.51 1.72
N GLU A 157 -5.38 1.52 1.05
CA GLU A 157 -6.66 1.95 1.63
C GLU A 157 -7.08 1.03 2.77
N GLY A 158 -6.97 -0.28 2.55
CA GLY A 158 -7.31 -1.27 3.56
C GLY A 158 -6.44 -1.13 4.81
N MET A 159 -5.12 -1.00 4.64
CA MET A 159 -4.19 -0.82 5.75
C MET A 159 -4.44 0.47 6.53
N LEU A 160 -4.67 1.59 5.82
CA LEU A 160 -5.03 2.85 6.46
C LEU A 160 -6.35 2.73 7.24
N ASN A 161 -7.29 1.88 6.83
CA ASN A 161 -8.53 1.69 7.59
C ASN A 161 -8.42 0.63 8.70
N SER A 162 -7.53 -0.33 8.56
CA SER A 162 -7.35 -1.40 9.55
C SER A 162 -6.73 -0.90 10.86
N ILE A 163 -5.77 0.01 10.77
CA ILE A 163 -5.03 0.53 11.94
C ILE A 163 -5.97 1.26 12.94
N PRO A 164 -6.82 2.21 12.52
CA PRO A 164 -7.76 2.84 13.44
C PRO A 164 -8.79 1.90 14.06
N ILE A 165 -9.22 0.87 13.32
CA ILE A 165 -10.15 -0.14 13.84
C ILE A 165 -9.48 -0.86 15.02
N LEU A 166 -8.21 -1.26 14.87
CA LEU A 166 -7.44 -1.95 15.90
C LEU A 166 -7.14 -1.06 17.12
N ILE A 167 -6.91 0.24 16.91
CA ILE A 167 -6.62 1.21 17.99
C ILE A 167 -7.91 1.70 18.69
N THR A 168 -9.01 0.93 18.58
CA THR A 168 -10.35 1.19 19.20
C THR A 168 -11.03 2.51 18.83
N LEU A 169 -10.52 3.25 17.83
CA LEU A 169 -10.96 4.61 17.54
C LEU A 169 -12.37 4.72 16.95
N PHE A 170 -12.87 3.65 16.31
CA PHE A 170 -14.13 3.64 15.56
C PHE A 170 -15.04 2.43 15.86
N GLN A 171 -14.84 1.73 16.97
CA GLN A 171 -15.76 0.66 17.36
C GLN A 171 -17.17 1.24 17.48
N LYS A 172 -18.12 0.69 16.71
CA LYS A 172 -19.51 1.16 16.64
C LYS A 172 -19.72 2.58 16.09
N ASP A 173 -18.75 3.15 15.36
CA ASP A 173 -18.96 4.39 14.60
C ASP A 173 -19.75 4.10 13.31
N GLU A 174 -21.01 4.53 13.27
CA GLU A 174 -21.90 4.34 12.12
C GLU A 174 -21.45 5.05 10.83
N GLN A 175 -20.74 6.19 10.93
CA GLN A 175 -20.17 6.84 9.75
C GLN A 175 -19.01 6.00 9.20
N TYR A 176 -18.21 5.43 10.09
CA TYR A 176 -17.11 4.57 9.73
C TYR A 176 -17.58 3.23 9.15
N LYS A 177 -18.63 2.63 9.72
CA LYS A 177 -19.30 1.44 9.16
C LYS A 177 -19.74 1.66 7.72
N LYS A 178 -20.44 2.78 7.45
CA LYS A 178 -20.86 3.17 6.08
C LYS A 178 -19.68 3.40 5.13
N TYR A 179 -18.55 3.88 5.65
CA TYR A 179 -17.33 4.01 4.86
C TYR A 179 -16.79 2.64 4.46
N LEU A 180 -16.71 1.69 5.39
CA LEU A 180 -16.23 0.33 5.13
C LEU A 180 -17.14 -0.40 4.13
N GLU A 181 -18.46 -0.24 4.22
CA GLU A 181 -19.40 -0.78 3.23
C GLU A 181 -19.11 -0.27 1.81
N LYS A 182 -18.82 1.03 1.66
CA LYS A 182 -18.39 1.60 0.37
C LYS A 182 -17.02 1.10 -0.06
N LEU A 183 -16.13 0.80 0.89
CA LEU A 183 -14.82 0.23 0.61
C LEU A 183 -14.95 -1.20 0.10
N PHE A 184 -15.78 -2.05 0.71
CA PHE A 184 -16.05 -3.40 0.20
C PHE A 184 -16.54 -3.40 -1.24
N LEU A 185 -17.46 -2.49 -1.60
CA LEU A 185 -17.90 -2.34 -3.01
C LEU A 185 -16.73 -2.00 -3.97
N ARG A 186 -15.78 -1.17 -3.52
CA ARG A 186 -14.57 -0.85 -4.32
C ARG A 186 -13.62 -2.04 -4.42
N ILE A 187 -13.49 -2.82 -3.34
CA ILE A 187 -12.66 -4.01 -3.31
C ILE A 187 -13.24 -5.07 -4.24
N ASP A 188 -14.55 -5.34 -4.18
CA ASP A 188 -15.23 -6.28 -5.08
C ASP A 188 -15.06 -5.90 -6.55
N GLU A 189 -15.22 -4.63 -6.87
CA GLU A 189 -14.99 -4.12 -8.23
C GLU A 189 -13.54 -4.32 -8.66
N SER A 190 -12.58 -4.00 -7.79
CA SER A 190 -11.15 -4.13 -8.08
C SER A 190 -10.72 -5.60 -8.20
N LEU A 191 -11.33 -6.49 -7.41
CA LEU A 191 -11.12 -7.93 -7.48
C LEU A 191 -11.53 -8.46 -8.85
N ARG A 192 -12.73 -8.13 -9.33
CA ARG A 192 -13.20 -8.53 -10.67
C ARG A 192 -12.26 -8.07 -11.79
N LEU A 193 -11.76 -6.84 -11.70
CA LEU A 193 -10.79 -6.30 -12.67
C LEU A 193 -9.44 -7.04 -12.61
N THR A 194 -9.03 -7.46 -11.41
CA THR A 194 -7.73 -8.11 -11.20
C THR A 194 -7.76 -9.61 -11.52
N GLU A 195 -8.88 -10.29 -11.31
CA GLU A 195 -9.04 -11.70 -11.69
C GLU A 195 -8.83 -11.94 -13.18
N ALA A 196 -9.18 -10.97 -14.02
CA ALA A 196 -8.93 -11.02 -15.45
C ALA A 196 -7.43 -11.04 -15.82
N SER A 197 -6.57 -10.39 -15.02
CA SER A 197 -5.12 -10.33 -15.28
C SER A 197 -4.38 -11.59 -14.84
N LYS A 198 -4.96 -12.35 -13.90
CA LYS A 198 -4.36 -13.53 -13.26
C LYS A 198 -3.00 -13.25 -12.60
N ASP A 199 -2.67 -11.98 -12.30
CA ASP A 199 -1.42 -11.63 -11.63
C ASP A 199 -1.47 -12.07 -10.16
N PRO A 200 -0.64 -13.07 -9.75
CA PRO A 200 -0.73 -13.62 -8.40
C PRO A 200 -0.41 -12.58 -7.32
N ARG A 201 0.46 -11.61 -7.63
CA ARG A 201 0.84 -10.57 -6.67
C ARG A 201 -0.33 -9.61 -6.38
N SER A 202 -0.95 -9.06 -7.43
CA SER A 202 -2.12 -8.20 -7.29
C SER A 202 -3.31 -8.91 -6.67
N LEU A 203 -3.56 -10.17 -7.05
CA LEU A 203 -4.61 -10.99 -6.45
C LEU A 203 -4.34 -11.23 -4.97
N GLY A 204 -3.09 -11.57 -4.61
CA GLY A 204 -2.68 -11.70 -3.21
C GLY A 204 -3.10 -10.46 -2.42
N TRP A 205 -2.68 -9.26 -2.84
CA TRP A 205 -3.01 -8.01 -2.15
C TRP A 205 -4.51 -7.77 -1.96
N ILE A 206 -5.30 -7.95 -3.02
CA ILE A 206 -6.74 -7.67 -2.95
C ILE A 206 -7.45 -8.68 -2.04
N TYR A 207 -7.14 -9.98 -2.18
CA TYR A 207 -7.73 -11.01 -1.32
C TYR A 207 -7.34 -10.79 0.15
N PHE A 208 -6.09 -10.45 0.42
CA PHE A 208 -5.63 -10.14 1.78
C PHE A 208 -6.40 -8.97 2.37
N THR A 209 -6.51 -7.87 1.63
CA THR A 209 -7.23 -6.67 2.09
C THR A 209 -8.71 -6.96 2.30
N HIS A 210 -9.35 -7.69 1.38
CA HIS A 210 -10.75 -8.07 1.55
C HIS A 210 -10.96 -8.94 2.79
N GLY A 211 -10.15 -10.00 2.93
CA GLY A 211 -10.26 -10.95 4.04
C GLY A 211 -10.02 -10.27 5.39
N ASN A 212 -8.93 -9.52 5.50
CA ASN A 212 -8.57 -8.80 6.73
C ASN A 212 -9.67 -7.82 7.17
N LEU A 213 -10.16 -6.97 6.26
CA LEU A 213 -11.24 -6.04 6.58
C LEU A 213 -12.56 -6.77 6.90
N SER A 214 -12.83 -7.91 6.27
CA SER A 214 -14.03 -8.70 6.57
C SER A 214 -14.00 -9.27 7.99
N CYS A 215 -12.87 -9.84 8.40
CA CYS A 215 -12.67 -10.32 9.77
C CYS A 215 -12.82 -9.19 10.78
N MET A 216 -12.20 -8.03 10.52
CA MET A 216 -12.34 -6.85 11.38
C MET A 216 -13.78 -6.35 11.43
N TYR A 217 -14.45 -6.22 10.28
CA TYR A 217 -15.82 -5.75 10.21
C TYR A 217 -16.76 -6.65 11.01
N ALA A 218 -16.63 -7.98 10.86
CA ALA A 218 -17.40 -8.96 11.61
C ALA A 218 -17.22 -8.78 13.13
N ASN A 219 -15.98 -8.66 13.59
CA ASN A 219 -15.68 -8.54 15.02
C ASN A 219 -16.17 -7.23 15.65
N PHE A 220 -16.13 -6.11 14.92
CA PHE A 220 -16.37 -4.79 15.52
C PHE A 220 -17.74 -4.18 15.21
N PHE A 221 -18.45 -4.65 14.18
CA PHE A 221 -19.71 -4.02 13.71
C PHE A 221 -20.91 -4.97 13.59
N ILE A 222 -20.71 -6.28 13.71
CA ILE A 222 -21.80 -7.26 13.69
C ILE A 222 -22.02 -7.78 15.11
N GLU A 223 -23.18 -7.50 15.68
CA GLU A 223 -23.53 -7.90 17.05
C GLU A 223 -24.21 -9.27 17.11
N GLU A 224 -24.92 -9.67 16.04
CA GLU A 224 -25.59 -10.97 15.98
C GLU A 224 -24.56 -12.07 15.72
N GLU A 225 -24.45 -13.04 16.64
CA GLU A 225 -23.35 -14.01 16.67
C GLU A 225 -23.28 -14.86 15.41
N ARG A 226 -24.43 -15.26 14.84
CA ARG A 226 -24.48 -16.11 13.65
C ARG A 226 -24.02 -15.36 12.40
N GLU A 227 -24.46 -14.12 12.24
CA GLU A 227 -24.03 -13.21 11.16
C GLU A 227 -22.56 -12.85 11.30
N GLN A 228 -22.10 -12.58 12.52
CA GLN A 228 -20.70 -12.32 12.82
C GLN A 228 -19.84 -13.51 12.40
N ARG A 229 -20.19 -14.72 12.86
CA ARG A 229 -19.45 -15.94 12.49
C ARG A 229 -19.42 -16.14 10.98
N LYS A 230 -20.54 -15.99 10.29
CA LYS A 230 -20.61 -16.13 8.82
C LYS A 230 -19.71 -15.13 8.10
N ALA A 231 -19.69 -13.86 8.55
CA ALA A 231 -18.85 -12.83 7.95
C ALA A 231 -17.37 -13.06 8.25
N PHE A 232 -17.05 -13.53 9.46
CA PHE A 232 -15.69 -13.88 9.87
C PHE A 232 -15.16 -15.09 9.07
N ASP A 233 -15.95 -16.16 8.95
CA ASP A 233 -15.61 -17.35 8.15
C ASP A 233 -15.32 -16.97 6.68
N LYS A 234 -16.15 -16.11 6.08
CA LYS A 234 -15.90 -15.57 4.74
C LYS A 234 -14.56 -14.79 4.69
N GLY A 235 -14.25 -14.02 5.72
CA GLY A 235 -12.98 -13.31 5.84
C GLY A 235 -11.77 -14.26 5.87
N LEU A 236 -11.89 -15.38 6.59
CA LEU A 236 -10.87 -16.43 6.64
C LEU A 236 -10.67 -17.10 5.28
N GLU A 237 -11.74 -17.48 4.58
CA GLU A 237 -11.66 -18.07 3.23
C GLU A 237 -10.89 -17.17 2.26
N LEU A 238 -11.11 -15.86 2.34
CA LEU A 238 -10.39 -14.87 1.52
C LEU A 238 -8.91 -14.74 1.91
N LEU A 239 -8.59 -14.84 3.20
CA LEU A 239 -7.20 -14.85 3.67
C LEU A 239 -6.46 -16.13 3.22
N GLU A 240 -7.13 -17.27 3.18
CA GLU A 240 -6.58 -18.51 2.63
C GLU A 240 -6.29 -18.37 1.13
N GLN A 241 -7.21 -17.78 0.37
CA GLN A 241 -6.97 -17.45 -1.04
C GLN A 241 -5.79 -16.47 -1.20
N ALA A 242 -5.71 -15.45 -0.35
CA ALA A 242 -4.59 -14.52 -0.33
C ALA A 242 -3.26 -15.25 -0.09
N LEU A 243 -3.23 -16.19 0.85
CA LEU A 243 -2.06 -17.00 1.17
C LEU A 243 -1.61 -17.84 -0.03
N ASP A 244 -2.54 -18.45 -0.77
CA ASP A 244 -2.23 -19.23 -1.97
C ASP A 244 -1.62 -18.37 -3.08
N PHE A 245 -2.18 -17.19 -3.33
CA PHE A 245 -1.63 -16.25 -4.29
C PHE A 245 -0.28 -15.68 -3.85
N SER A 246 -0.13 -15.37 -2.56
CA SER A 246 1.13 -14.90 -1.98
C SER A 246 2.24 -15.93 -2.10
N ARG A 247 1.93 -17.23 -1.92
CA ARG A 247 2.86 -18.34 -2.13
C ARG A 247 3.30 -18.43 -3.59
N LYS A 248 2.36 -18.32 -4.54
CA LYS A 248 2.66 -18.29 -5.99
C LYS A 248 3.58 -17.11 -6.35
N ALA A 249 3.33 -15.94 -5.76
CA ALA A 249 4.13 -14.73 -5.95
C ALA A 249 5.41 -14.68 -5.09
N LYS A 250 5.61 -15.65 -4.19
CA LYS A 250 6.70 -15.71 -3.19
C LYS A 250 6.76 -14.47 -2.27
N MET A 251 5.64 -13.83 -2.00
CA MET A 251 5.55 -12.63 -1.17
C MET A 251 5.60 -12.98 0.31
N LYS A 252 6.79 -13.00 0.89
CA LYS A 252 7.05 -13.48 2.25
C LYS A 252 6.33 -12.67 3.31
N ILE A 253 6.38 -11.34 3.19
CA ILE A 253 5.67 -10.42 4.10
C ILE A 253 4.18 -10.75 4.12
N GLN A 254 3.59 -10.94 2.95
CA GLN A 254 2.16 -11.22 2.83
C GLN A 254 1.78 -12.61 3.32
N ILE A 255 2.62 -13.61 3.10
CA ILE A 255 2.46 -14.96 3.67
C ILE A 255 2.40 -14.86 5.21
N VAL A 256 3.35 -14.15 5.82
CA VAL A 256 3.40 -13.97 7.27
C VAL A 256 2.16 -13.25 7.79
N LEU A 257 1.76 -12.15 7.14
CA LEU A 257 0.55 -11.42 7.53
C LEU A 257 -0.71 -12.28 7.40
N SER A 258 -0.86 -13.03 6.31
CA SER A 258 -2.03 -13.90 6.11
C SER A 258 -2.08 -15.01 7.17
N LEU A 259 -0.95 -15.66 7.44
CA LEU A 259 -0.86 -16.68 8.50
C LEU A 259 -1.15 -16.12 9.88
N PHE A 260 -0.67 -14.90 10.19
CA PHE A 260 -0.97 -14.26 11.47
C PHE A 260 -2.48 -14.11 11.66
N TRP A 261 -3.19 -13.54 10.68
CA TRP A 261 -4.63 -13.28 10.80
C TRP A 261 -5.51 -14.53 10.71
N ILE A 262 -5.07 -15.58 10.02
CA ILE A 262 -5.80 -16.86 10.00
C ILE A 262 -5.73 -17.56 11.37
N ASN A 263 -4.64 -17.37 12.12
CA ASN A 263 -4.41 -18.02 13.41
C ASN A 263 -4.68 -17.11 14.64
N TRP A 264 -5.14 -15.87 14.41
CA TRP A 264 -5.44 -14.90 15.46
C TRP A 264 -6.84 -15.08 16.02
#